data_AF-A0A5B7X6Q4-F1
#
_entry.id   AF-A0A5B7X6Q4-F1
#
_cell.length_a   1.000
_cell.length_b   1.000
_cell.length_c   1.000
_cell.angle_alpha   90.00
_cell.angle_beta   90.00
_cell.angle_gamma   90.00
#
_symmetry.space_group_name_H-M   'P 1'
#
loop_
_entity.id
_entity.type
_entity.pdbx_description
1 polymer ?
#
loop_
_entity_poly.entity_id
_entity_poly.type
_entity_poly.pdbx_seq_one_letter_code
_entity_poly.pdbx_strand_id
1 'polypeptide(L)'
;MDNFEDFPANGGGQLPPGQLGEVIKVGGDWFAQFTFPLSDFADFDDNCLYIAPWAIFKGNGGEHWAGDMTAGNENHPWRYFTFCIQECEPLVEEPVEICESAYMYSDDDSTLNSVYPRPANWGWYLEYDVNTAQESYPLYAGAGQNEISKGTHVGNVIIHYNPDYSVYAEIVMLGDYELRGQHTFVGDALPTGKRPGPGQYTNSGDMNEDGKVVIIVHADVCWEE
;
A
#
# COMPACT_ATOMS: atom_id res chain seq x y z
N MET A 1 -9.09 -36.99 13.48
CA MET A 1 -8.62 -38.33 13.89
C MET A 1 -9.25 -38.61 15.24
N ASP A 2 -9.92 -39.74 15.42
CA ASP A 2 -10.73 -40.03 16.62
C ASP A 2 -10.33 -41.32 17.34
N ASN A 3 -9.20 -41.96 16.98
CA ASN A 3 -8.82 -43.26 17.54
C ASN A 3 -7.47 -43.23 18.27
N PHE A 4 -7.42 -43.89 19.43
CA PHE A 4 -6.29 -43.94 20.35
C PHE A 4 -5.10 -44.76 19.80
N GLU A 5 -5.35 -45.58 18.78
CA GLU A 5 -4.35 -46.44 18.13
C GLU A 5 -3.31 -45.66 17.31
N ASP A 6 -3.57 -44.38 17.02
CA ASP A 6 -2.68 -43.53 16.21
C ASP A 6 -1.50 -42.94 17.04
N PHE A 7 -1.46 -43.16 18.36
CA PHE A 7 -0.34 -42.72 19.20
C PHE A 7 0.80 -43.74 19.21
N PRO A 8 2.07 -43.34 19.01
CA PRO A 8 3.21 -44.25 19.06
C PRO A 8 3.39 -44.82 20.48
N ALA A 9 2.95 -46.07 20.67
CA ALA A 9 3.07 -46.78 21.92
C ALA A 9 4.43 -47.47 22.04
N ASN A 10 5.45 -46.78 22.54
CA ASN A 10 6.68 -47.43 22.98
C ASN A 10 6.58 -47.78 24.48
N GLY A 11 6.43 -49.06 24.80
CA GLY A 11 6.55 -49.59 26.17
C GLY A 11 5.24 -49.81 26.93
N GLY A 12 4.30 -50.57 26.36
CA GLY A 12 3.18 -51.13 27.14
C GLY A 12 1.97 -50.20 27.33
N GLY A 13 1.65 -49.37 26.33
CA GLY A 13 0.50 -48.46 26.36
C GLY A 13 0.75 -47.15 27.11
N GLN A 14 2.02 -46.85 27.42
CA GLN A 14 2.43 -45.55 27.91
C GLN A 14 2.93 -44.71 26.73
N LEU A 15 2.41 -43.49 26.61
CA LEU A 15 2.97 -42.49 25.71
C LEU A 15 4.46 -42.32 26.07
N PRO A 16 5.38 -42.17 25.09
CA PRO A 16 6.79 -41.95 25.39
C PRO A 16 6.90 -40.77 26.37
N PRO A 17 7.57 -40.95 27.52
CA PRO A 17 7.62 -39.92 28.54
C PRO A 17 8.22 -38.66 27.94
N GLY A 18 7.40 -37.60 27.82
CA GLY A 18 7.92 -36.25 27.65
C GLY A 18 8.85 -35.96 28.81
N GLN A 19 10.06 -35.49 28.52
CA GLN A 19 10.97 -35.06 29.58
C GLN A 19 10.28 -33.95 30.37
N LEU A 20 10.24 -34.09 31.70
CA LEU A 20 9.67 -33.06 32.56
C LEU A 20 10.46 -31.76 32.34
N GLY A 21 9.75 -30.72 31.90
CA GLY A 21 10.30 -29.39 31.71
C GLY A 21 10.77 -28.73 33.01
N GLU A 22 11.38 -27.55 32.89
CA GLU A 22 11.82 -26.79 34.06
C GLU A 22 10.61 -26.29 34.85
N VAL A 23 10.63 -26.50 36.17
CA VAL A 23 9.59 -26.03 37.08
C VAL A 23 10.05 -24.74 37.76
N ILE A 24 9.29 -23.67 37.56
CA ILE A 24 9.57 -22.33 38.08
C ILE A 24 8.45 -21.89 39.01
N LYS A 25 8.81 -21.15 40.07
CA LYS A 25 7.83 -20.59 41.02
C LYS A 25 7.85 -19.06 40.94
N VAL A 26 6.73 -18.46 40.55
CA VAL A 26 6.59 -17.00 40.42
C VAL A 26 5.37 -16.55 41.21
N GLY A 27 5.54 -15.62 42.16
CA GLY A 27 4.42 -15.01 42.88
C GLY A 27 3.60 -15.94 43.79
N GLY A 28 4.03 -17.20 44.00
CA GLY A 28 3.26 -18.21 44.74
C GLY A 28 2.75 -19.34 43.85
N ASP A 29 2.70 -19.11 42.53
CA ASP A 29 2.23 -20.05 41.53
C ASP A 29 3.37 -20.91 40.96
N TRP A 30 3.03 -22.13 40.56
CA TRP A 30 3.95 -23.08 39.94
C TRP A 30 3.73 -23.12 38.43
N PHE A 31 4.81 -22.99 37.67
CA PHE A 31 4.84 -23.08 36.22
C PHE A 31 5.75 -24.22 35.81
N ALA A 32 5.39 -24.96 34.77
CA ALA A 32 6.27 -25.92 34.11
C ALA A 32 6.39 -25.53 32.64
N GLN A 33 7.62 -25.35 32.15
CA GLN A 33 7.88 -25.05 30.74
C GLN A 33 8.66 -26.19 30.11
N PHE A 34 8.12 -26.75 29.03
CA PHE A 34 8.80 -27.75 28.22
C PHE A 34 9.06 -27.16 26.82
N THR A 35 10.32 -27.22 26.38
CA THR A 35 10.73 -26.81 25.04
C THR A 35 11.31 -28.02 24.34
N PHE A 36 10.84 -28.27 23.12
CA PHE A 36 11.33 -29.35 22.27
C PHE A 36 11.56 -28.78 20.86
N PRO A 37 12.65 -29.15 20.18
CA PRO A 37 12.86 -28.70 18.82
C PRO A 37 11.92 -29.49 17.89
N LEU A 38 11.28 -28.79 16.95
CA LEU A 38 10.36 -29.42 15.99
C LEU A 38 11.08 -30.46 15.10
N SER A 39 12.40 -30.33 14.93
CA SER A 39 13.24 -31.28 14.21
C SER A 39 13.30 -32.66 14.85
N ASP A 40 13.02 -32.80 16.15
CA ASP A 40 13.02 -34.10 16.83
C ASP A 40 11.80 -34.96 16.45
N PHE A 41 10.84 -34.37 15.73
CA PHE A 41 9.58 -34.98 15.32
C PHE A 41 9.41 -34.98 13.79
N ALA A 42 10.51 -34.84 13.04
CA ALA A 42 10.60 -34.43 11.64
C ALA A 42 10.05 -35.38 10.54
N ASP A 43 9.15 -36.31 10.84
CA ASP A 43 8.46 -37.12 9.82
C ASP A 43 6.93 -36.93 9.95
N PHE A 44 6.47 -35.71 9.70
CA PHE A 44 5.03 -35.45 9.61
C PHE A 44 4.56 -35.74 8.19
N ASP A 45 3.97 -36.91 7.95
CA ASP A 45 3.26 -37.17 6.69
C ASP A 45 2.11 -36.15 6.45
N ASP A 46 1.62 -35.49 7.54
CA ASP A 46 0.49 -34.55 7.53
C ASP A 46 0.82 -33.12 8.06
N ASN A 47 2.09 -32.76 8.29
CA ASN A 47 2.51 -31.48 8.90
C ASN A 47 1.87 -31.13 10.26
N CYS A 48 1.30 -32.08 11.01
CA CYS A 48 0.62 -31.80 12.29
C CYS A 48 1.28 -32.49 13.49
N LEU A 49 1.48 -31.73 14.57
CA LEU A 49 1.90 -32.19 15.89
C LEU A 49 0.69 -32.35 16.81
N TYR A 50 0.68 -33.44 17.59
CA TYR A 50 -0.29 -33.66 18.66
C TYR A 50 0.35 -33.44 20.04
N ILE A 51 -0.24 -32.57 20.86
CA ILE A 51 0.23 -32.28 22.22
C ILE A 51 -0.83 -32.74 23.22
N ALA A 52 -0.49 -33.74 24.05
CA ALA A 52 -1.32 -34.22 25.15
C ALA A 52 -0.72 -33.77 26.49
N PRO A 53 -1.23 -32.67 27.10
CA PRO A 53 -0.74 -32.25 28.41
C PRO A 53 -1.21 -33.22 29.50
N TRP A 54 -0.31 -33.55 30.42
CA TRP A 54 -0.61 -34.43 31.54
C TRP A 54 0.01 -33.91 32.83
N ALA A 55 -0.81 -33.80 33.88
CA ALA A 55 -0.37 -33.50 35.24
C ALA A 55 -0.92 -34.52 36.24
N ILE A 56 -0.12 -34.86 37.25
CA ILE A 56 -0.57 -35.62 38.43
C ILE A 56 -0.52 -34.70 39.65
N PHE A 57 -1.66 -34.54 40.33
CA PHE A 57 -1.71 -33.86 41.62
C PHE A 57 -1.71 -34.89 42.75
N LYS A 58 -0.85 -34.72 43.75
CA LYS A 58 -0.83 -35.60 44.93
C LYS A 58 -1.91 -35.19 45.95
N GLY A 59 -3.04 -35.87 45.88
CA GLY A 59 -4.06 -36.06 46.95
C GLY A 59 -4.35 -37.55 47.11
N ASN A 60 -5.33 -37.96 47.95
CA ASN A 60 -5.69 -39.38 48.20
C ASN A 60 -5.97 -40.18 46.90
N GLY A 61 -4.93 -40.77 46.31
CA GLY A 61 -4.96 -41.35 44.97
C GLY A 61 -4.68 -40.26 43.92
N GLY A 62 -3.53 -40.33 43.23
CA GLY A 62 -3.16 -39.30 42.26
C GLY A 62 -4.20 -39.17 41.16
N GLU A 63 -4.79 -37.98 41.00
CA GLU A 63 -5.70 -37.69 39.90
C GLU A 63 -4.88 -37.17 38.71
N HIS A 64 -5.23 -37.64 37.51
CA HIS A 64 -4.62 -37.24 36.25
C HIS A 64 -5.46 -36.12 35.64
N TRP A 65 -4.82 -35.09 35.08
CA TRP A 65 -5.50 -33.95 34.47
C TRP A 65 -4.92 -33.59 33.11
N ALA A 66 -5.77 -33.11 32.21
CA ALA A 66 -5.43 -32.50 30.92
C ALA A 66 -6.16 -31.14 30.82
N GLY A 67 -5.44 -30.06 31.15
CA GLY A 67 -6.06 -28.74 31.31
C GLY A 67 -6.94 -28.68 32.58
N ASP A 68 -8.19 -28.26 32.42
CA ASP A 68 -9.21 -28.12 33.48
C ASP A 68 -10.10 -29.37 33.65
N MET A 69 -9.72 -30.50 33.07
CA MET A 69 -10.47 -31.76 33.12
C MET A 69 -9.66 -32.90 33.74
N THR A 70 -10.30 -33.75 34.55
CA THR A 70 -9.75 -35.04 34.98
C THR A 70 -9.65 -35.99 33.78
N ALA A 71 -8.49 -36.62 33.59
CA ALA A 71 -8.18 -37.49 32.47
C ALA A 71 -8.13 -38.97 32.91
N GLY A 72 -8.55 -39.90 32.03
CA GLY A 72 -8.21 -41.32 32.16
C GLY A 72 -9.29 -42.26 32.71
N ASN A 73 -10.58 -42.00 32.47
CA ASN A 73 -11.63 -43.01 32.64
C ASN A 73 -12.59 -43.05 31.44
N GLU A 74 -13.47 -44.05 31.40
CA GLU A 74 -14.46 -44.26 30.32
C GLU A 74 -15.39 -43.06 30.06
N ASN A 75 -15.57 -42.18 31.05
CA ASN A 75 -16.36 -40.95 30.93
C ASN A 75 -15.52 -39.71 30.56
N HIS A 76 -14.18 -39.81 30.65
CA HIS A 76 -13.22 -38.75 30.38
C HIS A 76 -12.02 -39.28 29.58
N PRO A 77 -12.21 -39.50 28.26
CA PRO A 77 -11.13 -39.97 27.40
C PRO A 77 -9.97 -38.96 27.36
N TRP A 78 -8.77 -39.46 27.11
CA TRP A 78 -7.58 -38.65 26.93
C TRP A 78 -7.79 -37.61 25.82
N ARG A 79 -7.37 -36.37 26.07
CA ARG A 79 -7.49 -35.26 25.11
C ARG A 79 -6.10 -34.77 24.69
N TYR A 80 -6.03 -34.34 23.45
CA TYR A 80 -4.84 -33.75 22.85
C TYR A 80 -5.23 -32.53 22.02
N PHE A 81 -4.27 -31.64 21.81
CA PHE A 81 -4.38 -30.52 20.88
C PHE A 81 -3.64 -30.86 19.60
N THR A 82 -4.19 -30.49 18.46
CA THR A 82 -3.56 -30.64 17.15
C THR A 82 -3.01 -29.30 16.70
N PHE A 83 -1.73 -29.25 16.32
CA PHE A 83 -1.05 -28.08 15.80
C PHE A 83 -0.47 -28.41 14.42
N CYS A 84 -1.03 -27.85 13.36
CA CYS A 84 -0.54 -28.07 12.01
C CYS A 84 0.36 -26.92 11.56
N ILE A 85 1.52 -27.24 11.02
CA ILE A 85 2.40 -26.30 10.33
C ILE A 85 1.80 -26.05 8.95
N GLN A 86 1.44 -24.81 8.68
CA GLN A 86 1.02 -24.38 7.37
C GLN A 86 2.20 -23.65 6.70
N GLU A 87 2.63 -24.14 5.54
CA GLU A 87 3.48 -23.34 4.67
C GLU A 87 2.62 -22.24 4.04
N CYS A 88 2.96 -20.98 4.33
CA CYS A 88 2.34 -19.85 3.66
C CYS A 88 3.10 -19.57 2.37
N GLU A 89 2.38 -19.36 1.26
CA GLU A 89 3.01 -18.82 0.06
C GLU A 89 3.58 -17.42 0.36
N PRO A 90 4.78 -17.08 -0.16
CA PRO A 90 5.31 -15.74 0.02
C PRO A 90 4.35 -14.74 -0.62
N LEU A 91 4.00 -13.68 0.12
CA LEU A 91 3.22 -12.58 -0.43
C LEU A 91 4.04 -11.94 -1.56
N VAL A 92 3.52 -12.00 -2.79
CA VAL A 92 4.03 -11.16 -3.88
C VAL A 92 3.47 -9.77 -3.63
N GLU A 93 4.30 -8.83 -3.21
CA GLU A 93 3.88 -7.42 -3.12
C GLU A 93 3.69 -6.92 -4.55
N GLU A 94 2.45 -6.59 -4.92
CA GLU A 94 2.17 -5.91 -6.19
C GLU A 94 2.83 -4.51 -6.15
N PRO A 95 3.37 -4.03 -7.29
CA PRO A 95 3.96 -2.69 -7.34
C PRO A 95 2.92 -1.65 -6.91
N VAL A 96 3.33 -0.71 -6.07
CA VAL A 96 2.44 0.37 -5.62
C VAL A 96 2.37 1.42 -6.72
N GLU A 97 1.22 1.51 -7.38
CA GLU A 97 0.97 2.61 -8.33
C GLU A 97 0.69 3.90 -7.55
N ILE A 98 1.51 4.92 -7.78
CA ILE A 98 1.34 6.28 -7.26
C ILE A 98 0.81 7.14 -8.39
N CYS A 99 -0.23 7.93 -8.11
CA CYS A 99 -0.79 8.90 -9.05
C CYS A 99 -0.79 10.31 -8.44
N GLU A 100 -0.33 11.28 -9.21
CA GLU A 100 -0.22 12.68 -8.79
C GLU A 100 -0.76 13.64 -9.85
N SER A 101 -1.24 14.79 -9.37
CA SER A 101 -1.63 15.90 -10.22
C SER A 101 -0.37 16.64 -10.69
N ALA A 102 -0.31 16.90 -12.00
CA ALA A 102 0.81 17.56 -12.65
C ALA A 102 0.37 18.81 -13.41
N TYR A 103 1.21 19.84 -13.39
CA TYR A 103 1.00 21.09 -14.13
C TYR A 103 2.23 21.45 -14.95
N MET A 104 1.98 22.02 -16.13
CA MET A 104 3.04 22.68 -16.91
C MET A 104 3.51 23.90 -16.13
N TYR A 105 4.82 24.00 -15.91
CA TYR A 105 5.45 25.15 -15.28
C TYR A 105 5.90 26.15 -16.34
N SER A 106 5.36 27.37 -16.29
CA SER A 106 5.74 28.49 -17.16
C SER A 106 6.85 29.32 -16.52
N ASP A 107 6.56 29.94 -15.38
CA ASP A 107 7.49 30.75 -14.58
C ASP A 107 6.98 30.91 -13.13
N ASP A 108 7.74 31.60 -12.27
CA ASP A 108 7.42 31.77 -10.84
C ASP A 108 6.29 32.79 -10.56
N ASP A 109 5.98 33.68 -11.50
CA ASP A 109 5.00 34.76 -11.34
C ASP A 109 3.62 34.35 -11.89
N SER A 110 3.58 33.50 -12.91
CA SER A 110 2.39 33.05 -13.65
C SER A 110 1.68 31.89 -12.95
N THR A 111 1.32 32.14 -11.70
CA THR A 111 0.73 31.14 -10.79
C THR A 111 -0.79 31.29 -10.68
N LEU A 112 -1.52 30.17 -10.62
CA LEU A 112 -2.97 30.19 -10.43
C LEU A 112 -3.38 30.62 -9.02
N ASN A 113 -2.48 30.53 -8.04
CA ASN A 113 -2.77 30.93 -6.66
C ASN A 113 -2.74 32.46 -6.48
N SER A 114 -2.04 33.20 -7.35
CA SER A 114 -2.02 34.66 -7.38
C SER A 114 -3.33 35.21 -7.94
N VAL A 115 -3.87 34.53 -8.98
CA VAL A 115 -5.14 34.89 -9.63
C VAL A 115 -6.36 34.41 -8.83
N TYR A 116 -6.27 33.20 -8.26
CA TYR A 116 -7.35 32.57 -7.50
C TYR A 116 -6.89 32.27 -6.07
N PRO A 117 -6.82 33.28 -5.18
CA PRO A 117 -6.27 33.11 -3.84
C PRO A 117 -7.15 32.26 -2.91
N ARG A 118 -8.43 32.03 -3.25
CA ARG A 118 -9.37 31.25 -2.43
C ARG A 118 -10.31 30.38 -3.28
N PRO A 119 -10.33 29.05 -3.10
CA PRO A 119 -9.35 28.28 -2.32
C PRO A 119 -7.93 28.45 -2.88
N ALA A 120 -6.89 28.30 -2.04
CA ALA A 120 -5.51 28.45 -2.49
C ALA A 120 -5.21 27.33 -3.50
N ASN A 121 -5.05 27.73 -4.75
CA ASN A 121 -5.22 26.89 -5.91
C ASN A 121 -3.92 26.88 -6.68
N TRP A 122 -3.16 25.80 -6.56
CA TRP A 122 -1.85 25.70 -7.19
C TRP A 122 -1.93 25.26 -8.65
N GLY A 123 -0.80 25.36 -9.35
CA GLY A 123 -0.67 25.20 -10.80
C GLY A 123 -0.31 26.52 -11.47
N TRP A 124 0.08 26.46 -12.74
CA TRP A 124 0.56 27.62 -13.50
C TRP A 124 -0.29 27.82 -14.75
N TYR A 125 -0.20 29.02 -15.30
CA TYR A 125 -0.71 29.36 -16.61
C TYR A 125 0.41 29.96 -17.45
N LEU A 126 0.26 29.92 -18.76
CA LEU A 126 1.21 30.49 -19.71
C LEU A 126 0.51 31.54 -20.55
N GLU A 127 1.08 32.74 -20.64
CA GLU A 127 0.73 33.71 -21.68
C GLU A 127 1.60 33.46 -22.91
N TYR A 128 1.06 32.72 -23.87
CA TYR A 128 1.78 32.30 -25.06
C TYR A 128 1.62 33.31 -26.19
N ASP A 129 2.75 33.79 -26.73
CA ASP A 129 2.78 34.63 -27.94
C ASP A 129 2.65 33.75 -29.18
N VAL A 130 1.57 33.92 -29.94
CA VAL A 130 1.31 33.07 -31.12
C VAL A 130 2.27 33.36 -32.28
N ASN A 131 3.10 34.40 -32.20
CA ASN A 131 4.20 34.58 -33.15
C ASN A 131 5.33 33.57 -32.92
N THR A 132 5.31 32.88 -31.78
CA THR A 132 6.21 31.78 -31.48
C THR A 132 5.63 30.50 -32.04
N ALA A 133 6.42 29.80 -32.87
CA ALA A 133 5.96 28.56 -33.50
C ALA A 133 5.86 27.39 -32.52
N GLN A 134 6.85 27.27 -31.61
CA GLN A 134 6.93 26.16 -30.68
C GLN A 134 7.79 26.51 -29.46
N GLU A 135 7.35 26.13 -28.27
CA GLU A 135 8.13 26.21 -27.02
C GLU A 135 7.90 24.97 -26.14
N SER A 136 8.87 24.68 -25.27
CA SER A 136 8.82 23.53 -24.36
C SER A 136 8.97 23.98 -22.91
N TYR A 137 8.11 23.43 -22.07
CA TYR A 137 7.96 23.75 -20.66
C TYR A 137 7.99 22.48 -19.82
N PRO A 138 8.62 22.46 -18.63
CA PRO A 138 8.63 21.28 -17.79
C PRO A 138 7.25 20.99 -17.19
N LEU A 139 6.93 19.70 -17.02
CA LEU A 139 5.72 19.20 -16.37
C LEU A 139 6.10 18.65 -14.98
N TYR A 140 5.56 19.25 -13.92
CA TYR A 140 5.85 18.84 -12.55
C TYR A 140 4.63 18.20 -11.89
N ALA A 141 4.79 16.97 -11.39
CA ALA A 141 3.82 16.26 -10.56
C ALA A 141 4.05 16.56 -9.08
N GLY A 142 2.98 16.66 -8.28
CA GLY A 142 3.08 16.83 -6.83
C GLY A 142 3.63 18.19 -6.37
N ALA A 143 3.75 19.18 -7.25
CA ALA A 143 4.27 20.52 -6.94
C ALA A 143 3.24 21.43 -6.23
N GLY A 144 2.67 20.92 -5.14
CA GLY A 144 1.63 21.58 -4.36
C GLY A 144 2.04 22.98 -3.89
N GLN A 145 1.07 23.91 -3.88
CA GLN A 145 1.28 25.32 -3.53
C GLN A 145 2.24 26.09 -4.46
N ASN A 146 2.49 25.58 -5.67
CA ASN A 146 3.44 26.15 -6.63
C ASN A 146 4.91 26.03 -6.21
N GLU A 147 5.24 25.03 -5.39
CA GLU A 147 6.60 24.78 -4.90
C GLU A 147 7.29 23.69 -5.72
N ILE A 148 8.01 24.06 -6.78
CA ILE A 148 8.68 23.08 -7.67
C ILE A 148 9.71 22.21 -6.95
N SER A 149 10.30 22.70 -5.85
CA SER A 149 11.24 21.93 -5.02
C SER A 149 10.61 20.72 -4.32
N LYS A 150 9.27 20.69 -4.23
CA LYS A 150 8.49 19.57 -3.69
C LYS A 150 7.90 18.68 -4.79
N GLY A 151 8.01 19.10 -6.06
CA GLY A 151 7.49 18.37 -7.19
C GLY A 151 8.55 17.50 -7.87
N THR A 152 8.06 16.54 -8.65
CA THR A 152 8.88 15.67 -9.50
C THR A 152 8.74 16.12 -10.95
N HIS A 153 9.85 16.31 -11.65
CA HIS A 153 9.85 16.59 -13.09
C HIS A 153 9.54 15.30 -13.84
N VAL A 154 8.29 15.16 -14.32
CA VAL A 154 7.77 13.92 -14.90
C VAL A 154 7.68 13.94 -16.43
N GLY A 155 7.89 15.11 -17.03
CA GLY A 155 7.66 15.28 -18.47
C GLY A 155 7.95 16.68 -18.95
N ASN A 156 7.72 16.93 -20.23
CA ASN A 156 7.68 18.26 -20.80
C ASN A 156 6.39 18.43 -21.59
N VAL A 157 5.86 19.64 -21.59
CA VAL A 157 4.77 20.08 -22.45
C VAL A 157 5.36 20.91 -23.56
N ILE A 158 5.02 20.58 -24.79
CA ILE A 158 5.43 21.31 -25.99
C ILE A 158 4.18 22.01 -26.51
N ILE A 159 4.20 23.34 -26.52
CA ILE A 159 3.14 24.15 -27.10
C ILE A 159 3.51 24.41 -28.56
N HIS A 160 2.55 24.16 -29.45
CA HIS A 160 2.69 24.38 -30.88
C HIS A 160 1.65 25.39 -31.35
N TYR A 161 2.07 26.35 -32.17
CA TYR A 161 1.16 27.21 -32.94
C TYR A 161 1.32 26.93 -34.44
N ASN A 162 0.21 26.55 -35.07
CA ASN A 162 0.18 26.16 -36.46
C ASN A 162 -0.24 27.32 -37.37
N PRO A 163 0.16 27.31 -38.65
CA PRO A 163 -0.27 28.31 -39.64
C PRO A 163 -1.79 28.37 -39.89
N ASP A 164 -2.54 27.38 -39.43
CA ASP A 164 -4.01 27.33 -39.49
C ASP A 164 -4.68 27.98 -38.27
N TYR A 165 -3.91 28.72 -37.47
CA TYR A 165 -4.35 29.40 -36.26
C TYR A 165 -4.78 28.44 -35.13
N SER A 166 -4.34 27.19 -35.16
CA SER A 166 -4.55 26.24 -34.07
C SER A 166 -3.39 26.22 -33.08
N VAL A 167 -3.73 26.09 -31.79
CA VAL A 167 -2.78 25.83 -30.69
C VAL A 167 -3.04 24.42 -30.17
N TYR A 168 -2.01 23.62 -29.98
CA TYR A 168 -2.12 22.35 -29.26
C TYR A 168 -0.94 22.14 -28.30
N ALA A 169 -1.20 21.37 -27.24
CA ALA A 169 -0.21 21.01 -26.23
C ALA A 169 0.11 19.51 -26.34
N GLU A 170 1.36 19.19 -26.60
CA GLU A 170 1.90 17.83 -26.64
C GLU A 170 2.62 17.52 -25.33
N ILE A 171 2.20 16.48 -24.63
CA ILE A 171 2.86 16.03 -23.39
C ILE A 171 3.81 14.88 -23.72
N VAL A 172 5.08 15.05 -23.36
CA VAL A 172 6.14 14.05 -23.49
C VAL A 172 6.59 13.62 -22.10
N MET A 173 6.24 12.40 -21.71
CA MET A 173 6.62 11.84 -20.40
C MET A 173 8.09 11.42 -20.37
N LEU A 174 8.73 11.56 -19.20
CA LEU A 174 10.07 11.03 -18.93
C LEU A 174 9.97 9.60 -18.37
N GLY A 175 10.95 8.75 -18.68
CA GLY A 175 11.08 7.44 -18.02
C GLY A 175 9.84 6.55 -18.13
N ASP A 176 9.40 6.05 -16.98
CA ASP A 176 8.28 5.14 -16.73
C ASP A 176 7.00 5.85 -16.26
N TYR A 177 6.97 7.19 -16.29
CA TYR A 177 5.76 7.93 -15.97
C TYR A 177 4.66 7.72 -17.03
N GLU A 178 3.44 7.45 -16.57
CA GLU A 178 2.26 7.24 -17.40
C GLU A 178 1.29 8.41 -17.32
N LEU A 179 0.83 8.88 -18.47
CA LEU A 179 -0.24 9.88 -18.56
C LEU A 179 -1.60 9.18 -18.49
N ARG A 180 -2.35 9.39 -17.40
CA ARG A 180 -3.72 8.84 -17.22
C ARG A 180 -4.81 9.80 -17.72
N GLY A 181 -4.56 11.09 -17.64
CA GLY A 181 -5.52 12.12 -18.01
C GLY A 181 -4.84 13.43 -18.38
N GLN A 182 -5.44 14.18 -19.29
CA GLN A 182 -4.97 15.52 -19.68
C GLN A 182 -6.15 16.48 -19.74
N HIS A 183 -5.94 17.66 -19.20
CA HIS A 183 -6.87 18.78 -19.23
C HIS A 183 -6.12 20.02 -19.72
N THR A 184 -6.52 20.55 -20.88
CA THR A 184 -5.90 21.73 -21.47
C THR A 184 -6.95 22.82 -21.62
N PHE A 185 -6.65 24.00 -21.09
CA PHE A 185 -7.40 25.23 -21.31
C PHE A 185 -6.64 26.11 -22.29
N VAL A 186 -7.35 26.72 -23.22
CA VAL A 186 -6.86 27.81 -24.07
C VAL A 186 -7.91 28.91 -24.11
N GLY A 187 -7.48 30.16 -23.95
CA GLY A 187 -8.35 31.31 -24.21
C GLY A 187 -7.67 32.66 -24.25
N ASP A 188 -8.43 33.72 -24.51
CA ASP A 188 -7.95 35.11 -24.58
C ASP A 188 -7.67 35.74 -23.20
N ALA A 189 -8.29 35.19 -22.15
CA ALA A 189 -8.03 35.56 -20.76
C ALA A 189 -8.29 34.39 -19.80
N LEU A 190 -7.75 34.46 -18.58
CA LEU A 190 -8.11 33.53 -17.51
C LEU A 190 -9.60 33.67 -17.12
N PRO A 191 -10.31 32.57 -16.82
CA PRO A 191 -11.70 32.65 -16.40
C PRO A 191 -11.91 33.54 -15.17
N THR A 192 -12.79 34.53 -15.24
CA THR A 192 -13.07 35.42 -14.10
C THR A 192 -13.96 34.75 -13.05
N GLY A 193 -13.72 35.03 -11.77
CA GLY A 193 -14.58 34.59 -10.66
C GLY A 193 -14.09 33.32 -9.98
N LYS A 194 -15.00 32.38 -9.66
CA LYS A 194 -14.62 31.13 -8.99
C LYS A 194 -13.84 30.26 -9.97
N ARG A 195 -12.61 29.88 -9.59
CA ARG A 195 -11.77 28.97 -10.37
C ARG A 195 -12.53 27.66 -10.67
N PRO A 196 -12.60 27.22 -11.93
CA PRO A 196 -12.99 25.86 -12.28
C PRO A 196 -11.98 24.84 -11.71
N GLY A 197 -12.45 23.66 -11.32
CA GLY A 197 -11.54 22.58 -10.97
C GLY A 197 -10.68 22.14 -12.16
N PRO A 198 -9.58 21.39 -11.93
CA PRO A 198 -8.88 20.72 -13.03
C PRO A 198 -9.86 19.95 -13.91
N GLY A 199 -9.74 20.09 -15.25
CA GLY A 199 -10.67 19.46 -16.20
C GLY A 199 -12.03 20.13 -16.36
N GLN A 200 -12.32 21.20 -15.63
CA GLN A 200 -13.57 21.97 -15.76
C GLN A 200 -13.37 23.31 -16.49
N TYR A 201 -12.18 23.54 -17.02
CA TYR A 201 -11.91 24.69 -17.85
C TYR A 201 -12.54 24.49 -19.23
N THR A 202 -13.29 25.49 -19.67
CA THR A 202 -13.86 25.52 -21.02
C THR A 202 -13.06 26.50 -21.84
N ASN A 203 -12.57 26.09 -23.00
CA ASN A 203 -11.88 27.00 -23.93
C ASN A 203 -12.79 28.18 -24.28
N SER A 204 -12.20 29.38 -24.39
CA SER A 204 -12.97 30.60 -24.55
C SER A 204 -12.20 31.67 -25.33
N GLY A 205 -12.90 32.45 -26.14
CA GLY A 205 -12.29 33.55 -26.88
C GLY A 205 -11.35 33.06 -28.00
N ASP A 206 -10.69 34.03 -28.62
CA ASP A 206 -9.67 33.79 -29.65
C ASP A 206 -8.29 34.16 -29.08
N MET A 207 -7.75 35.30 -29.51
CA MET A 207 -6.48 35.86 -29.11
C MET A 207 -6.72 37.24 -28.49
N ASN A 208 -5.94 37.63 -27.49
CA ASN A 208 -6.06 38.94 -26.88
C ASN A 208 -5.52 40.06 -27.80
N GLU A 209 -5.71 41.33 -27.41
CA GLU A 209 -5.29 42.50 -28.19
C GLU A 209 -3.77 42.55 -28.47
N ASP A 210 -2.97 41.86 -27.65
CA ASP A 210 -1.51 41.79 -27.75
C ASP A 210 -1.02 40.60 -28.61
N GLY A 211 -1.93 39.81 -29.19
CA GLY A 211 -1.54 38.66 -30.00
C GLY A 211 -1.21 37.41 -29.18
N LYS A 212 -1.71 37.29 -27.95
CA LYS A 212 -1.42 36.18 -27.05
C LYS A 212 -2.66 35.36 -26.70
N VAL A 213 -2.41 34.13 -26.26
CA VAL A 213 -3.39 33.26 -25.62
C VAL A 213 -2.91 32.83 -24.25
N VAL A 214 -3.84 32.56 -23.36
CA VAL A 214 -3.58 31.97 -22.06
C VAL A 214 -3.80 30.46 -22.13
N ILE A 215 -2.80 29.70 -21.67
CA ILE A 215 -2.82 28.24 -21.69
C ILE A 215 -2.67 27.71 -20.27
N ILE A 216 -3.47 26.71 -19.90
CA ILE A 216 -3.24 25.90 -18.69
C ILE A 216 -3.18 24.46 -19.13
N VAL A 217 -2.12 23.75 -18.75
CA VAL A 217 -1.99 22.31 -19.00
C VAL A 217 -1.89 21.61 -17.64
N HIS A 218 -2.87 20.76 -17.38
CA HIS A 218 -2.93 19.88 -16.22
C HIS A 218 -2.98 18.43 -16.69
N ALA A 219 -2.32 17.55 -15.97
CA ALA A 219 -2.29 16.13 -16.24
C ALA A 219 -2.44 15.31 -14.96
N ASP A 220 -3.03 14.13 -15.08
CA ASP A 220 -2.98 13.08 -14.07
C ASP A 220 -1.89 12.10 -14.49
N VAL A 221 -0.85 11.95 -13.66
CA VAL A 221 0.37 11.19 -13.97
C VAL A 221 0.58 10.10 -12.93
N CYS A 222 0.88 8.88 -13.36
CA CYS A 222 1.16 7.76 -12.44
C CYS A 222 2.49 7.07 -12.73
N TRP A 223 3.04 6.36 -11.75
CA TRP A 223 4.22 5.50 -11.88
C TRP A 223 4.21 4.41 -10.79
N GLU A 224 5.00 3.36 -10.99
CA GLU A 224 5.23 2.31 -10.00
C GLU A 224 6.40 2.71 -9.07
N GLU A 225 6.23 2.49 -7.76
CA GLU A 225 7.30 2.62 -6.75
C GLU A 225 7.99 1.27 -6.45
#